data_AF-A0AAX3N589-F1
#
_entry.id   AF-A0AAX3N589-F1
#
_cell.length_a   1.000
_cell.length_b   1.000
_cell.length_c   1.000
_cell.angle_alpha   90.00
_cell.angle_beta   90.00
_cell.angle_gamma   90.00
#
_symmetry.space_group_name_H-M   'P 1'
#
loop_
_entity.id
_entity.type
_entity.pdbx_description
1 polymer ?
#
loop_
_entity_poly.entity_id
_entity_poly.type
_entity_poly.pdbx_seq_one_letter_code
_entity_poly.pdbx_strand_id
1 'polypeptide(L)'
;MSNYTCRCCGYITLESEIHDICSICWWQDDPACWNDLDANGGANGSTSLRQAQKNYIEFGACDECMLDLVRAPSIDDVRDLKWKPFEVNR
;
A
#
# COMPACT_ATOMS: atom_id res chain seq x y z
N MET A 1 -0.10 13.19 12.54
CA MET A 1 1.04 13.52 11.63
C MET A 1 1.48 12.19 11.07
N SER A 2 1.38 11.99 9.76
CA SER A 2 1.83 10.75 9.11
C SER A 2 3.35 10.67 9.14
N ASN A 3 3.89 9.57 9.62
CA ASN A 3 5.32 9.39 9.83
C ASN A 3 5.91 8.26 8.99
N TYR A 4 5.09 7.35 8.47
CA TYR A 4 5.56 6.13 7.84
C TYR A 4 5.11 6.00 6.39
N THR A 5 6.03 5.51 5.56
CA THR A 5 5.82 5.23 4.14
C THR A 5 4.90 4.03 3.98
N CYS A 6 3.77 4.19 3.29
CA CYS A 6 2.94 3.06 2.90
C CYS A 6 3.72 2.16 1.93
N ARG A 7 3.87 0.88 2.29
CA ARG A 7 4.61 -0.10 1.46
C ARG A 7 3.96 -0.33 0.09
N CYS A 8 2.65 -0.09 -0.03
CA CYS A 8 1.90 -0.24 -1.29
C CYS A 8 2.09 0.95 -2.24
N CYS A 9 1.79 2.19 -1.84
CA CYS A 9 1.81 3.33 -2.77
C CYS A 9 3.07 4.20 -2.69
N GLY A 10 3.82 4.09 -1.59
CA GLY A 10 5.02 4.89 -1.33
C GLY A 10 4.75 6.27 -0.74
N TYR A 11 3.50 6.64 -0.45
CA TYR A 11 3.17 7.90 0.21
C TYR A 11 3.30 7.79 1.73
N ILE A 12 3.80 8.85 2.36
CA ILE A 12 3.91 8.98 3.81
C ILE A 12 2.53 9.35 4.35
N THR A 13 1.75 8.33 4.69
CA THR A 13 0.34 8.48 5.07
C THR A 13 -0.01 7.79 6.37
N LEU A 14 0.84 6.87 6.83
CA LEU A 14 0.58 6.05 8.00
C LEU A 14 1.06 6.74 9.28
N GLU A 15 0.28 6.64 10.34
CA GLU A 15 0.58 7.09 11.71
C GLU A 15 1.27 5.99 12.54
N SER A 16 1.22 4.73 12.09
CA SER A 16 1.87 3.57 12.72
C SER A 16 2.51 2.66 11.65
N GLU A 17 3.59 1.96 12.01
CA GLU A 17 4.19 0.92 11.15
C GLU A 17 3.35 -0.37 11.09
N ILE A 18 2.35 -0.52 11.97
CA ILE A 18 1.47 -1.69 12.04
C ILE A 18 0.00 -1.30 12.14
N HIS A 19 -0.84 -2.08 11.45
CA HIS A 19 -2.30 -2.05 11.46
C HIS A 19 -2.96 -0.73 11.04
N ASP A 20 -2.19 0.22 10.51
CA ASP A 20 -2.75 1.45 9.95
C ASP A 20 -3.10 1.28 8.47
N ILE A 21 -4.11 2.02 8.02
CA ILE A 21 -4.67 1.93 6.68
C ILE A 21 -4.33 3.19 5.91
N CYS A 22 -3.68 3.02 4.76
CA CYS A 22 -3.35 4.14 3.89
C CYS A 22 -4.61 4.74 3.25
N SER A 23 -4.93 6.01 3.53
CA SER A 23 -6.09 6.67 2.89
C SER A 23 -5.96 6.83 1.36
N ILE A 24 -4.75 6.76 0.79
CA ILE A 24 -4.54 6.93 -0.66
C ILE A 24 -4.79 5.64 -1.44
N CYS A 25 -4.40 4.48 -0.91
CA CYS A 25 -4.50 3.20 -1.65
C CYS A 25 -5.29 2.12 -0.90
N TRP A 26 -5.70 2.39 0.33
CA TRP A 26 -6.43 1.49 1.22
C TRP A 26 -5.69 0.19 1.62
N TRP A 27 -4.37 0.15 1.47
CA TRP A 27 -3.55 -0.94 2.01
C TRP A 27 -3.41 -0.82 3.53
N GLN A 28 -3.63 -1.91 4.25
CA GLN A 28 -3.30 -2.01 5.67
C GLN A 28 -1.89 -2.57 5.85
N ASP A 29 -1.00 -1.87 6.57
CA ASP A 29 0.34 -2.40 6.87
C ASP A 29 0.24 -3.51 7.91
N ASP A 30 0.28 -4.76 7.46
CA ASP A 30 0.09 -5.96 8.26
C ASP A 30 1.41 -6.76 8.34
N PRO A 31 1.88 -7.13 9.56
CA PRO A 31 3.07 -7.97 9.73
C PRO A 31 3.08 -9.27 8.90
N ALA A 32 1.91 -9.79 8.53
CA ALA A 32 1.78 -10.97 7.68
C ALA A 32 2.51 -10.84 6.33
N CYS A 33 2.63 -9.63 5.77
CA CYS A 33 3.31 -9.41 4.49
C CYS A 33 4.76 -8.94 4.60
N TRP A 34 5.34 -8.89 5.81
CA TRP A 34 6.67 -8.30 6.02
C TRP A 34 7.82 -9.19 5.57
N ASN A 35 7.67 -10.50 5.75
CA ASN A 35 8.71 -11.48 5.41
C ASN A 35 8.46 -12.14 4.05
N ASP A 36 7.23 -12.06 3.54
CA ASP A 36 6.84 -12.59 2.23
C ASP A 36 5.88 -11.59 1.56
N LEU A 37 6.36 -10.97 0.49
CA LEU A 37 5.65 -9.94 -0.26
C LEU A 37 4.54 -10.52 -1.13
N ASP A 38 4.56 -11.83 -1.35
CA ASP A 38 3.63 -12.60 -2.16
C ASP A 38 2.67 -13.43 -1.26
N ALA A 39 2.78 -13.29 0.08
CA ALA A 39 1.85 -13.87 1.02
C ALA A 39 0.44 -13.29 0.84
N ASN A 40 -0.54 -14.19 0.86
CA ASN A 40 -1.96 -13.88 0.90
C ASN A 40 -2.51 -14.15 2.30
N GLY A 41 -3.64 -13.54 2.64
CA GLY A 41 -4.31 -13.61 3.94
C GLY A 41 -4.12 -12.34 4.75
N GLY A 42 -4.37 -12.43 6.06
CA GLY A 42 -4.30 -11.28 6.97
C GLY A 42 -5.37 -10.23 6.68
N ALA A 43 -5.07 -8.97 6.99
CA ALA A 43 -6.00 -7.86 6.81
C ALA A 43 -6.35 -7.55 5.33
N ASN A 44 -5.48 -7.92 4.38
CA ASN A 44 -5.62 -7.59 2.96
C ASN A 44 -6.18 -8.74 2.10
N GLY A 45 -6.78 -9.76 2.73
CA GLY A 45 -7.51 -10.81 2.02
C GLY A 45 -6.62 -11.60 1.05
N SER A 46 -7.04 -11.76 -0.20
CA SER A 46 -6.27 -12.50 -1.22
C SER A 46 -5.18 -11.68 -1.92
N THR A 47 -4.99 -10.43 -1.53
CA THR A 47 -4.13 -9.48 -2.25
C THR A 47 -2.80 -9.33 -1.53
N SER A 48 -1.74 -9.82 -2.17
CA SER A 48 -0.37 -9.69 -1.67
C SER A 48 0.15 -8.25 -1.81
N LEU A 49 1.21 -7.90 -1.08
CA LEU A 49 1.80 -6.57 -1.16
C LEU A 49 2.34 -6.28 -2.57
N ARG A 50 2.95 -7.26 -3.23
CA ARG A 50 3.41 -7.09 -4.63
C ARG A 50 2.24 -6.84 -5.58
N GLN A 51 1.12 -7.55 -5.41
CA GLN A 51 -0.05 -7.33 -6.24
C GLN A 51 -0.70 -5.98 -5.94
N ALA A 52 -0.78 -5.58 -4.67
CA ALA A 52 -1.28 -4.27 -4.27
C ALA A 52 -0.49 -3.11 -4.88
N GLN A 53 0.85 -3.23 -4.95
CA GLN A 53 1.69 -2.23 -5.63
C GLN A 53 1.36 -2.12 -7.13
N LYS A 54 1.14 -3.25 -7.82
CA LYS A 54 0.74 -3.27 -9.23
C LYS A 54 -0.63 -2.62 -9.41
N ASN A 55 -1.59 -3.04 -8.61
CA ASN A 55 -2.95 -2.52 -8.57
C ASN A 55 -2.96 -1.00 -8.36
N TYR A 56 -2.16 -0.50 -7.43
CA TYR A 56 -2.06 0.93 -7.18
C TYR A 56 -1.49 1.69 -8.39
N ILE A 57 -0.46 1.13 -9.04
CA ILE A 57 0.12 1.72 -10.26
C ILE A 57 -0.89 1.73 -11.41
N GLU A 58 -1.73 0.70 -11.51
CA GLU A 58 -2.69 0.53 -12.62
C GLU A 58 -3.97 1.35 -12.43
N PHE A 59 -4.56 1.34 -11.23
CA PHE A 59 -5.87 1.94 -10.96
C PHE A 59 -5.97 2.74 -9.65
N GLY A 60 -4.90 2.88 -8.87
CA GLY A 60 -4.85 3.79 -7.72
C GLY A 60 -5.38 3.23 -6.39
N ALA A 61 -5.70 1.94 -6.31
CA ALA A 61 -6.06 1.27 -5.06
C ALA A 61 -5.28 -0.04 -4.88
N CYS A 62 -5.22 -0.57 -3.66
CA CYS A 62 -4.55 -1.85 -3.39
C CYS A 62 -5.33 -3.04 -3.98
N ASP A 63 -6.64 -2.90 -4.14
CA ASP A 63 -7.55 -3.89 -4.69
C ASP A 63 -8.73 -3.16 -5.37
N GLU A 64 -9.30 -3.75 -6.42
CA GLU A 64 -10.44 -3.16 -7.15
C GLU A 64 -11.63 -2.92 -6.23
N CYS A 65 -11.88 -3.82 -5.27
CA CYS A 65 -12.99 -3.67 -4.33
C CYS A 65 -12.84 -2.49 -3.37
N MET A 66 -11.66 -1.86 -3.31
CA MET A 66 -11.36 -0.73 -2.43
C MET A 66 -11.41 0.63 -3.15
N LEU A 67 -11.71 0.65 -4.45
CA LEU A 67 -11.76 1.87 -5.26
C LEU A 67 -12.70 2.96 -4.69
N ASP A 68 -13.80 2.57 -4.05
CA ASP A 68 -14.75 3.51 -3.45
C ASP A 68 -14.28 4.10 -2.10
N LEU A 69 -13.19 3.58 -1.53
CA LEU A 69 -12.65 3.99 -0.23
C LEU A 69 -11.36 4.81 -0.34
N VAL A 70 -10.75 4.88 -1.52
CA VAL A 70 -9.51 5.65 -1.72
C VAL A 70 -9.77 7.13 -1.98
N ARG A 71 -8.72 7.94 -1.78
CA ARG A 71 -8.64 9.31 -2.31
C ARG A 71 -7.41 9.47 -3.19
N ALA A 72 -7.49 10.37 -4.17
CA ALA A 72 -6.30 10.80 -4.91
C ALA A 72 -5.29 11.49 -3.98
N PRO A 73 -3.98 11.37 -4.25
CA PRO A 73 -2.96 12.21 -3.61
C PRO A 73 -3.21 13.69 -3.89
N SER A 74 -3.00 14.55 -2.89
CA SER A 74 -3.01 16.00 -3.00
C SER A 74 -1.59 16.55 -3.12
N ILE A 75 -1.47 17.88 -3.24
CA ILE A 75 -0.16 18.56 -3.26
C ILE A 75 0.61 18.44 -1.93
N ASP A 76 -0.10 18.20 -0.83
CA ASP A 76 0.47 18.08 0.51
C ASP A 76 0.96 16.65 0.80
N ASP A 77 0.55 15.67 0.00
CA ASP A 77 0.99 14.29 0.17
C ASP A 77 2.42 14.11 -0.33
N VAL A 78 3.30 13.73 0.58
CA VAL A 78 4.71 13.47 0.29
C VAL A 78 4.90 11.99 -0.08
N ARG A 79 5.51 11.75 -1.23
CA ARG A 79 5.94 10.41 -1.66
C ARG A 79 7.41 10.19 -1.28
N ASP A 80 7.70 9.03 -0.70
CA ASP A 80 9.06 8.63 -0.38
C ASP A 80 9.85 8.38 -1.68
N LEU A 81 10.89 9.19 -1.89
CA LEU A 81 11.75 9.11 -3.08
C LEU A 81 12.55 7.81 -3.15
N LYS A 82 12.68 7.08 -2.03
CA LYS A 82 13.34 5.77 -1.98
C LYS A 82 12.38 4.63 -2.28
N TRP A 83 11.07 4.86 -2.21
CA TRP A 83 10.08 3.83 -2.52
C TRP A 83 10.14 3.46 -4.00
N LYS A 84 10.10 2.15 -4.26
CA LYS A 84 10.05 1.58 -5.61
C LYS A 84 9.15 0.35 -5.59
N PRO A 85 8.40 0.08 -6.67
CA PRO A 85 7.67 -1.18 -6.78
C PRO A 85 8.65 -2.35 -6.79
N PHE A 86 8.27 -3.46 -6.17
CA PHE A 86 9.07 -4.67 -6.18
C PHE A 86 9.09 -5.28 -7.59
N GLU A 87 10.28 -5.58 -8.08
CA GLU A 87 10.42 -6.20 -9.41
C GLU A 87 9.68 -7.54 -9.45
N VAL A 88 8.90 -7.74 -10.51
CA VAL A 88 8.30 -9.05 -10.78
C VAL A 88 9.46 -9.95 -11.20
N ASN A 89 9.94 -10.80 -10.29
CA ASN A 89 10.82 -11.90 -10.68
C ASN A 89 10.05 -12.72 -11.74
N ARG A 90 10.51 -12.65 -12.99
CA ARG A 90 10.05 -13.52 -14.08
C ARG A 90 10.73 -14.87 -13.97
#